data_AF-M0ZRV6-F1
#
_entry.id   AF-M0ZRV6-F1
#
_cell.length_a   1.000
_cell.length_b   1.000
_cell.length_c   1.000
_cell.angle_alpha   90.00
_cell.angle_beta   90.00
_cell.angle_gamma   90.00
#
_symmetry.space_group_name_H-M   'P 1'
#
loop_
_entity.id
_entity.type
_entity.pdbx_description
1 polymer ?
#
loop_
_entity_poly.entity_id
_entity_poly.type
_entity_poly.pdbx_seq_one_letter_code
_entity_poly.pdbx_strand_id
1 'polypeptide(L)'
;MTFNRAAKLGMKLEWLEDGVKTVMGPIPGIKFNQERQQKIWFNSMVAAYTGWKDARNDPVKAVTFGDGQPLPAEVVHDCLSILEDESVAIPWKKGDVLLIDNLAVLHSRKSFNPPRRVLASLCK
;
A
#
# COMPACT_ATOMS: atom_id res chain seq x y z
N MET A 1 -10.33 -19.93 14.18
CA MET A 1 -10.75 -19.65 12.79
C MET A 1 -9.58 -19.12 11.93
N THR A 2 -8.35 -19.59 12.17
CA THR A 2 -7.19 -18.68 12.20
C THR A 2 -6.06 -18.98 11.20
N PHE A 3 -5.67 -20.25 10.97
CA PHE A 3 -4.59 -20.58 10.02
C PHE A 3 -5.09 -20.78 8.58
N ASN A 4 -6.17 -21.57 8.41
CA ASN A 4 -6.72 -21.90 7.09
C ASN A 4 -7.19 -20.67 6.30
N ARG A 5 -7.62 -19.61 6.99
CA ARG A 5 -8.03 -18.36 6.33
C ARG A 5 -6.83 -17.53 5.88
N ALA A 6 -5.78 -17.43 6.68
CA ALA A 6 -4.55 -16.74 6.30
C ALA A 6 -3.84 -17.46 5.14
N ALA A 7 -3.75 -18.79 5.18
CA ALA A 7 -3.20 -19.59 4.10
C ALA A 7 -3.98 -19.40 2.78
N LYS A 8 -5.33 -19.36 2.84
CA LYS A 8 -6.18 -19.04 1.68
C LYS A 8 -5.95 -17.64 1.11
N LEU A 9 -5.43 -16.71 1.91
CA LEU A 9 -5.06 -15.35 1.49
C LEU A 9 -3.59 -15.25 1.05
N GLY A 10 -2.85 -16.37 0.99
CA GLY A 10 -1.44 -16.37 0.60
C GLY A 10 -0.50 -15.83 1.69
N MET A 11 -0.94 -15.80 2.94
CA MET A 11 -0.17 -15.32 4.09
C MET A 11 0.35 -16.47 4.93
N LYS A 12 1.59 -16.34 5.42
CA LYS A 12 2.16 -17.16 6.49
C LYS A 12 1.97 -16.44 7.82
N LEU A 13 1.66 -17.22 8.87
CA LEU A 13 1.56 -16.74 10.23
C LEU A 13 2.67 -17.37 11.08
N GLU A 14 3.37 -16.54 11.85
CA GLU A 14 4.36 -16.94 12.84
C GLU A 14 3.86 -16.49 14.21
N TRP A 15 3.63 -17.43 15.13
CA TRP A 15 3.26 -17.08 16.51
C TRP A 15 4.48 -16.58 17.27
N LEU A 16 4.32 -15.47 17.98
CA LEU A 16 5.29 -14.88 18.90
C LEU A 16 4.77 -15.03 20.34
N GLU A 17 5.61 -14.77 21.34
CA GLU A 17 5.21 -14.87 22.75
C GLU A 17 4.04 -13.94 23.11
N ASP A 18 3.98 -12.76 22.49
CA ASP A 18 3.01 -11.68 22.77
C ASP A 18 2.13 -11.33 21.56
N GLY A 19 2.19 -12.11 20.48
CA GLY A 19 1.47 -11.76 19.25
C GLY A 19 1.60 -12.74 18.09
N VAL A 20 1.28 -12.24 16.90
CA VAL A 20 1.40 -12.98 15.65
C VAL A 20 2.03 -12.09 14.59
N LYS A 21 3.05 -12.60 13.92
CA LYS A 21 3.68 -11.98 12.77
C LYS A 21 3.06 -12.54 11.49
N THR A 22 2.66 -11.65 10.59
CA THR A 22 2.12 -12.00 9.28
C THR A 22 3.17 -11.75 8.21
N VAL A 23 3.43 -12.75 7.36
CA VAL A 23 4.37 -12.64 6.23
C VAL A 23 3.62 -12.93 4.93
N MET A 24 3.71 -12.03 3.96
CA MET A 24 3.13 -12.19 2.63
C MET A 24 4.24 -12.00 1.59
N GLY A 25 4.41 -12.96 0.68
CA GLY A 25 5.42 -12.87 -0.37
C GLY A 25 6.11 -14.20 -0.70
N PRO A 26 6.97 -14.21 -1.73
CA PRO A 26 7.21 -13.09 -2.64
C PRO A 26 6.00 -12.80 -3.54
N ILE A 27 5.72 -11.52 -3.81
CA ILE A 27 4.67 -11.06 -4.73
C ILE A 27 5.25 -10.05 -5.73
N PRO A 28 4.65 -9.88 -6.93
CA PRO A 28 5.16 -8.94 -7.92
C PRO A 28 5.16 -7.49 -7.41
N GLY A 29 6.29 -6.81 -7.52
CA GLY A 29 6.38 -5.35 -7.30
C GLY A 29 5.80 -4.53 -8.46
N ILE A 30 5.73 -5.12 -9.65
CA ILE A 30 5.16 -4.49 -10.85
C ILE A 30 4.13 -5.47 -11.44
N LYS A 31 2.94 -4.97 -11.74
CA LYS A 31 1.91 -5.73 -12.47
C LYS A 31 1.81 -5.24 -13.92
N PHE A 32 1.11 -5.99 -14.75
CA PHE A 32 0.81 -5.59 -16.12
C PHE A 32 -0.71 -5.40 -16.29
N ASN A 33 -1.11 -4.23 -16.77
CA ASN A 33 -2.49 -3.93 -17.13
C ASN A 33 -2.72 -4.35 -18.58
N GLN A 34 -3.55 -5.37 -18.79
CA GLN A 34 -3.85 -5.92 -20.13
C GLN A 34 -4.71 -4.97 -20.98
N GLU A 35 -5.60 -4.18 -20.41
CA GLU A 35 -6.46 -3.27 -21.17
C GLU A 35 -5.65 -2.10 -21.74
N ARG A 36 -4.68 -1.60 -20.97
CA ARG A 36 -3.81 -0.48 -21.36
C ARG A 36 -2.46 -0.90 -21.93
N GLN A 37 -2.17 -2.20 -21.98
CA GLN A 37 -0.90 -2.76 -22.48
C GLN A 37 0.35 -2.12 -21.84
N GLN A 38 0.31 -1.89 -20.52
CA GLN A 38 1.40 -1.22 -19.80
C GLN A 38 1.69 -1.82 -18.44
N LYS A 39 2.93 -1.67 -17.98
CA LYS A 39 3.33 -1.98 -16.59
C LYS A 39 2.75 -0.94 -15.64
N ILE A 40 2.37 -1.37 -14.44
CA ILE A 40 1.79 -0.53 -13.40
C ILE A 40 2.48 -0.76 -12.06
N TRP A 41 2.66 0.34 -11.32
CA TRP A 41 3.21 0.34 -9.96
C TRP A 41 2.15 -0.07 -8.93
N PHE A 42 1.76 -1.35 -8.98
CA PHE A 42 0.71 -1.90 -8.11
C PHE A 42 1.35 -2.66 -6.93
N ASN A 43 1.82 -1.91 -5.95
CA ASN A 43 2.36 -2.45 -4.70
C ASN A 43 2.16 -1.44 -3.54
N SER A 44 2.56 -1.84 -2.33
CA SER A 44 2.48 -1.00 -1.13
C SER A 44 3.86 -0.64 -0.56
N MET A 45 4.91 -0.63 -1.39
CA MET A 45 6.30 -0.45 -0.94
C MET A 45 6.48 0.83 -0.12
N VAL A 46 6.19 1.99 -0.70
CA VAL A 46 6.35 3.29 -0.02
C VAL A 46 5.42 3.40 1.19
N ALA A 47 4.18 2.90 1.07
CA ALA A 47 3.20 2.95 2.16
C ALA A 47 3.63 2.12 3.38
N ALA A 48 4.17 0.92 3.17
CA ALA A 48 4.68 0.07 4.23
C ALA A 48 5.96 0.65 4.84
N TYR A 49 6.93 1.01 3.99
CA TYR A 49 8.25 1.47 4.43
C TYR A 49 8.23 2.81 5.18
N THR A 50 7.22 3.64 4.95
CA THR A 50 7.11 4.97 5.61
C THR A 50 5.99 5.04 6.64
N GLY A 51 4.93 4.24 6.47
CA GLY A 51 3.67 4.40 7.19
C GLY A 51 3.32 3.29 8.17
N TRP A 52 3.87 2.08 8.03
CA TRP A 52 3.56 0.95 8.92
C TRP A 52 4.42 1.01 10.19
N LYS A 53 4.20 2.06 10.97
CA LYS A 53 4.92 2.38 12.19
C LYS A 53 3.96 2.36 13.38
N ASP A 54 4.12 1.38 14.26
CA ASP A 54 3.46 1.35 15.56
C ASP A 54 4.35 0.63 16.59
N ALA A 55 3.86 0.36 17.80
CA ALA A 55 4.64 -0.32 18.84
C ALA A 55 5.12 -1.74 18.45
N ARG A 56 4.55 -2.34 17.40
CA ARG A 56 4.82 -3.72 16.95
C ARG A 56 5.51 -3.77 15.59
N ASN A 57 5.47 -2.69 14.82
CA ASN A 57 5.95 -2.64 13.45
C ASN A 57 7.04 -1.58 13.28
N ASP A 58 8.23 -2.05 12.89
CA ASP A 58 9.32 -1.22 12.41
C ASP A 58 9.18 -1.04 10.89
N PRO A 59 8.88 0.18 10.40
CA PRO A 59 8.48 0.38 9.02
C PRO A 59 9.58 0.01 8.02
N VAL A 60 10.86 0.16 8.36
CA VAL A 60 11.97 -0.22 7.45
C VAL A 60 12.15 -1.73 7.31
N LYS A 61 11.50 -2.52 8.18
CA LYS A 61 11.46 -3.99 8.13
C LYS A 61 10.10 -4.51 7.66
N ALA A 62 9.12 -3.64 7.47
CA ALA A 62 7.76 -4.00 7.09
C ALA A 62 7.66 -4.48 5.63
N VAL A 63 8.64 -4.11 4.80
CA VAL A 63 8.74 -4.54 3.40
C VAL A 63 10.22 -4.71 3.03
N THR A 64 10.50 -5.81 2.33
CA THR A 64 11.82 -6.19 1.83
C THR A 64 11.70 -6.58 0.36
N PHE A 65 12.82 -6.86 -0.29
CA PHE A 65 12.79 -7.66 -1.51
C PHE A 65 12.19 -9.05 -1.24
N GLY A 66 11.77 -9.73 -2.32
CA GLY A 66 11.12 -11.03 -2.24
C GLY A 66 12.01 -12.16 -1.71
N ASP A 67 13.32 -11.94 -1.68
CA ASP A 67 14.34 -12.82 -1.10
C ASP A 67 14.66 -12.48 0.36
N GLY A 68 14.02 -11.45 0.93
CA GLY A 68 14.22 -10.99 2.30
C GLY A 68 15.30 -9.92 2.47
N GLN A 69 16.03 -9.54 1.40
CA GLN A 69 17.01 -8.46 1.50
C GLN A 69 16.33 -7.11 1.74
N PRO A 70 16.90 -6.22 2.58
CA PRO A 70 16.32 -4.91 2.85
C PRO A 70 16.28 -4.06 1.56
N LEU A 71 15.28 -3.18 1.47
CA LEU A 71 15.23 -2.19 0.41
C LEU A 71 16.22 -1.05 0.71
N PRO A 72 16.95 -0.52 -0.29
CA PRO A 72 17.75 0.68 -0.12
C PRO A 72 16.86 1.88 0.22
N ALA A 73 17.13 2.55 1.34
CA ALA A 73 16.26 3.60 1.87
C ALA A 73 16.16 4.78 0.89
N GLU A 74 17.27 5.17 0.29
CA GLU A 74 17.38 6.23 -0.71
C GLU A 74 16.45 5.98 -1.90
N VAL A 75 16.41 4.75 -2.42
CA VAL A 75 15.53 4.40 -3.55
C VAL A 75 14.05 4.47 -3.16
N VAL A 76 13.71 4.06 -1.94
CA VAL A 76 12.33 4.16 -1.45
C VAL A 76 11.90 5.62 -1.29
N HIS A 77 12.79 6.48 -0.81
CA HIS A 77 12.53 7.91 -0.68
C HIS A 77 12.47 8.63 -2.03
N ASP A 78 13.30 8.25 -3.00
CA ASP A 78 13.19 8.76 -4.37
C ASP A 78 11.85 8.38 -5.00
N CYS A 79 11.39 7.15 -4.76
CA CYS A 79 10.06 6.71 -5.18
C CYS A 79 8.94 7.53 -4.50
N LEU A 80 9.10 7.89 -3.22
CA LEU A 80 8.15 8.77 -2.54
C LEU A 80 8.11 10.16 -3.20
N SER A 81 9.27 10.74 -3.50
CA SER A 81 9.36 12.05 -4.18
C SER A 81 8.64 12.03 -5.54
N ILE A 82 8.87 10.99 -6.36
CA ILE A 82 8.16 10.82 -7.65
C ILE A 82 6.64 10.74 -7.43
N LEU A 83 6.18 10.00 -6.43
CA LEU A 83 4.74 9.90 -6.12
C LEU A 83 4.15 11.24 -5.69
N GLU A 84 4.91 12.09 -5.00
CA GLU A 84 4.46 13.42 -4.60
C GLU A 84 4.42 14.39 -5.78
N ASP A 85 5.47 14.40 -6.61
CA ASP A 85 5.60 15.28 -7.77
C ASP A 85 4.53 15.00 -8.84
N GLU A 86 4.22 13.72 -9.08
CA GLU A 86 3.21 13.29 -10.06
C GLU A 86 1.78 13.29 -9.48
N SER A 87 1.59 13.67 -8.20
CA SER A 87 0.27 13.65 -7.57
C SER A 87 -0.59 14.85 -7.94
N VAL A 88 -1.88 14.59 -8.21
CA VAL A 88 -2.88 15.64 -8.42
C VAL A 88 -3.80 15.75 -7.21
N ALA A 89 -3.62 16.80 -6.41
CA ALA A 89 -4.38 17.05 -5.18
C ALA A 89 -5.57 18.01 -5.44
N ILE A 90 -6.70 17.48 -5.89
CA ILE A 90 -7.91 18.28 -6.16
C ILE A 90 -8.62 18.62 -4.83
N PRO A 91 -8.87 19.92 -4.53
CA PRO A 91 -9.60 20.30 -3.32
C PRO A 91 -11.08 19.90 -3.42
N TRP A 92 -11.50 19.00 -2.54
CA TRP A 92 -12.87 18.50 -2.46
C TRP A 92 -13.89 19.60 -2.19
N LYS A 93 -14.99 19.57 -2.94
CA LYS A 93 -16.22 20.32 -2.67
C LYS A 93 -17.36 19.37 -2.37
N LYS A 94 -18.36 19.88 -1.62
CA LYS A 94 -19.56 19.11 -1.31
C LYS A 94 -20.32 18.81 -2.61
N GLY A 95 -20.61 17.52 -2.84
CA GLY A 95 -21.32 17.06 -4.04
C GLY A 95 -20.40 16.48 -5.11
N ASP A 96 -19.07 16.65 -4.98
CA ASP A 96 -18.12 16.05 -5.91
C ASP A 96 -18.19 14.52 -5.86
N VAL A 97 -17.98 13.90 -7.02
CA VAL A 97 -17.78 12.46 -7.18
C VAL A 97 -16.49 12.27 -7.98
N LEU A 98 -15.56 11.51 -7.42
CA LEU A 98 -14.33 11.11 -8.10
C LEU A 98 -14.42 9.63 -8.45
N LEU A 99 -14.33 9.32 -9.75
CA LEU A 99 -14.19 7.95 -10.24
C LEU A 99 -12.71 7.65 -10.45
N ILE A 100 -12.24 6.56 -9.85
CA ILE A 100 -10.84 6.13 -9.93
C ILE A 100 -10.78 4.73 -10.55
N ASP A 101 -9.91 4.55 -11.54
CA ASP A 101 -9.49 3.23 -11.99
C ASP A 101 -8.34 2.74 -11.09
N ASN A 102 -8.65 1.76 -10.23
CA ASN A 102 -7.72 1.24 -9.24
C ASN A 102 -6.52 0.48 -9.86
N LEU A 103 -6.56 0.13 -11.16
CA LEU A 103 -5.42 -0.45 -11.87
C LEU A 103 -4.47 0.59 -12.45
N ALA A 104 -4.82 1.89 -12.43
CA ALA A 104 -3.96 2.96 -12.93
C ALA A 104 -3.60 4.03 -11.91
N VAL A 105 -4.37 4.17 -10.83
CA VAL A 105 -4.24 5.30 -9.91
C VAL A 105 -4.02 4.82 -8.49
N LEU A 106 -2.94 5.31 -7.87
CA LEU A 106 -2.77 5.28 -6.42
C LEU A 106 -3.46 6.51 -5.83
N HIS A 107 -4.01 6.37 -4.62
CA HIS A 107 -4.64 7.48 -3.91
C HIS A 107 -4.12 7.59 -2.48
N SER A 108 -4.07 8.81 -1.97
CA SER A 108 -3.62 9.11 -0.61
C SER A 108 -4.52 10.18 0.02
N ARG A 109 -4.13 10.66 1.21
CA ARG A 109 -4.88 11.68 1.94
C ARG A 109 -3.90 12.62 2.64
N LYS A 110 -3.99 13.92 2.36
CA LYS A 110 -3.30 14.95 3.16
C LYS A 110 -3.95 15.07 4.56
N SER A 111 -3.19 15.57 5.52
CA SER A 111 -3.72 15.97 6.83
C SER A 111 -4.82 17.02 6.67
N PHE A 112 -5.79 17.03 7.58
CA PHE A 112 -6.92 17.96 7.53
C PHE A 112 -7.40 18.28 8.94
N ASN A 113 -8.08 19.43 9.08
CA ASN A 113 -8.80 19.78 10.30
C ASN A 113 -10.26 19.35 10.16
N PRO A 114 -10.84 18.62 11.13
CA PRO A 114 -12.27 18.29 11.13
C PRO A 114 -13.15 19.57 11.14
N PRO A 115 -14.40 19.51 10.63
CA PRO A 115 -15.09 18.32 10.10
C PRO A 115 -14.75 18.02 8.63
N ARG A 116 -14.58 16.73 8.30
CA ARG A 116 -14.46 16.24 6.92
C ARG A 116 -15.13 14.88 6.79
N ARG A 117 -15.99 14.70 5.78
CA ARG A 117 -16.64 13.41 5.48
C ARG A 117 -16.56 13.13 3.99
N VAL A 118 -16.00 11.97 3.63
CA VAL A 118 -15.95 11.42 2.28
C VAL A 118 -16.52 10.01 2.34
N LEU A 119 -17.35 9.64 1.37
CA LEU A 119 -17.91 8.30 1.22
C LEU A 119 -17.22 7.58 0.06
N ALA A 120 -17.20 6.25 0.07
CA ALA A 120 -16.59 5.45 -0.97
C ALA A 120 -17.48 4.26 -1.35
N SER A 121 -17.33 3.79 -2.59
CA SER A 121 -17.90 2.54 -3.11
C SER A 121 -16.80 1.81 -3.88
N LEU A 122 -16.84 0.47 -3.86
CA LEU A 122 -15.85 -0.38 -4.52
C LEU A 122 -16.53 -1.18 -5.64
N CYS A 123 -15.89 -1.21 -6.81
CA CYS A 123 -16.30 -2.05 -7.92
C CYS A 123 -15.62 -3.42 -7.85
N LYS A 124 -16.27 -4.42 -8.45
CA LYS A 124 -15.73 -5.78 -8.56
C LYS A 124 -14.57 -5.84 -9.55
#